data_AF-A0A7C1IIU1-F1
#
_entry.id   AF-A0A7C1IIU1-F1
#
_cell.length_a   1.000
_cell.length_b   1.000
_cell.length_c   1.000
_cell.angle_alpha   90.00
_cell.angle_beta   90.00
_cell.angle_gamma   90.00
#
_symmetry.space_group_name_H-M   'P 1'
#
loop_
_entity.id
_entity.type
_entity.pdbx_description
1 polymer ?
#
loop_
_entity_poly.entity_id
_entity_poly.type
_entity_poly.pdbx_seq_one_letter_code
_entity_poly.pdbx_strand_id
1 'polypeptide(L)'
;MEAKNCGGTQLNYNLPTTNNWTQITISNIQVTNNQCTIGFYSVAAANQWMNFDDVQFYMNNNPTFTPTRTPTRTSTPGGPTVTPTRTRTPTPAASGLSIRGADVSSLQRALELGQLYYTANGTPGHPLDILQSAGVNYIRLRVWVNPVSGYNNMAKVVEFAPQVKSRGMKLLIDFHYSDTWADPGKQFKPAAWANHNLTQLRADVYNHTFSVCNALKAAGATPDMVQVGNEITPGMLWEEGRIVNNNFTNVSSLIKEGYNAVKACDSSILVMLHTDR
;
A
#
# COMPACT_ATOMS: atom_id res chain seq x y z
N MET A 1 15.73 17.79 1.33
CA MET A 1 15.28 16.87 2.42
C MET A 1 15.54 17.56 3.74
N GLU A 2 14.62 17.45 4.69
CA GLU A 2 14.75 18.04 6.03
C GLU A 2 14.35 17.05 7.12
N ALA A 3 14.92 17.21 8.30
CA ALA A 3 14.48 16.62 9.55
C ALA A 3 14.22 17.75 10.56
N LYS A 4 12.95 17.95 10.95
CA LYS A 4 12.51 19.05 11.81
C LYS A 4 11.58 18.57 12.91
N ASN A 5 11.34 19.41 13.91
CA ASN A 5 10.51 19.10 15.08
C ASN A 5 10.96 17.84 15.84
N CYS A 6 12.24 17.48 15.73
CA CYS A 6 12.81 16.30 16.38
C CYS A 6 13.21 16.56 17.85
N GLY A 7 12.94 17.76 18.35
CA GLY A 7 13.40 18.24 19.66
C GLY A 7 14.87 18.73 19.68
N GLY A 8 15.65 18.42 18.63
CA GLY A 8 16.91 19.09 18.30
C GLY A 8 16.76 20.13 17.19
N THR A 9 17.88 20.76 16.81
CA THR A 9 17.95 21.71 15.67
C THR A 9 17.53 21.03 14.37
N GLN A 10 16.76 21.75 13.54
CA GLN A 10 16.41 21.28 12.20
C GLN A 10 17.66 21.02 11.34
N LEU A 11 17.68 19.89 10.65
CA LEU A 11 18.73 19.52 9.71
C LEU A 11 18.17 19.56 8.29
N ASN A 12 18.95 20.13 7.37
CA ASN A 12 18.58 20.27 5.97
C ASN A 12 19.66 19.67 5.07
N TYR A 13 19.24 19.03 3.98
CA TYR A 13 20.10 18.51 2.94
C TYR A 13 19.55 18.92 1.56
N ASN A 14 20.38 19.61 0.78
CA ASN A 14 20.05 20.03 -0.57
C ASN A 14 20.09 18.83 -1.52
N LEU A 15 18.97 18.54 -2.16
CA LEU A 15 18.88 17.43 -3.11
C LEU A 15 19.62 17.80 -4.41
N PRO A 16 20.46 16.89 -4.95
CA PRO A 16 21.15 17.15 -6.22
C PRO A 16 20.20 17.01 -7.42
N THR A 17 20.46 17.77 -8.48
CA THR A 17 19.82 17.58 -9.79
C THR A 17 20.56 16.46 -10.54
N THR A 18 19.92 15.32 -10.73
CA THR A 18 20.53 14.14 -11.34
C THR A 18 19.47 13.25 -11.99
N ASN A 19 19.84 12.55 -13.06
CA ASN A 19 19.00 11.52 -13.69
C ASN A 19 19.27 10.11 -13.13
N ASN A 20 20.21 9.98 -12.19
CA ASN A 20 20.56 8.72 -11.55
C ASN A 20 19.97 8.65 -10.14
N TRP A 21 19.47 7.47 -9.76
CA TRP A 21 19.12 7.17 -8.37
C TRP A 21 20.31 7.44 -7.46
N THR A 22 20.13 8.37 -6.53
CA THR A 22 21.19 8.84 -5.63
C THR A 22 20.73 8.68 -4.20
N GLN A 23 21.49 7.92 -3.42
CA GLN A 23 21.21 7.76 -2.00
C GLN A 23 21.53 9.04 -1.25
N ILE A 24 20.58 9.51 -0.44
CA ILE A 24 20.71 10.70 0.41
C ILE A 24 20.63 10.27 1.87
N THR A 25 21.43 10.89 2.74
CA THR A 25 21.45 10.58 4.18
C THR A 25 21.60 11.86 4.99
N ILE A 26 20.70 12.05 5.96
CA ILE A 26 20.86 13.04 7.03
C ILE A 26 21.25 12.26 8.29
N SER A 27 22.48 12.45 8.75
CA SER A 27 23.00 11.81 9.97
C SER A 27 22.76 12.68 11.20
N ASN A 28 22.90 12.06 12.39
CA ASN A 28 22.88 12.73 13.69
C ASN A 28 21.57 13.46 14.04
N ILE A 29 20.44 13.02 13.49
CA ILE A 29 19.11 13.48 13.89
C ILE A 29 18.89 13.13 15.37
N GLN A 30 18.82 14.14 16.23
CA GLN A 30 18.50 13.98 17.64
C GLN A 30 16.98 13.99 17.81
N VAL A 31 16.41 12.87 18.27
CA VAL A 31 14.98 12.75 18.58
C VAL A 31 14.81 12.80 20.10
N THR A 32 14.55 13.98 20.64
CA THR A 32 14.51 14.23 22.10
C THR A 32 13.11 14.46 22.66
N ASN A 33 12.12 14.72 21.80
CA ASN A 33 10.73 14.98 22.18
C ASN A 33 9.76 13.88 21.68
N ASN A 34 10.27 12.68 21.38
CA ASN A 34 9.52 11.52 20.85
C ASN A 34 8.74 11.77 19.54
N GLN A 35 9.02 12.87 18.84
CA GLN A 35 8.45 13.19 17.54
C GLN A 35 9.58 13.59 16.60
N CYS A 36 9.45 13.37 15.30
CA CYS A 36 10.35 13.92 14.30
C CYS A 36 9.61 13.96 12.96
N THR A 37 9.71 15.07 12.24
CA THR A 37 9.10 15.25 10.92
C THR A 37 10.19 15.18 9.86
N ILE A 38 10.08 14.21 8.95
CA ILE A 38 10.96 14.08 7.79
C ILE A 38 10.24 14.64 6.57
N GLY A 39 10.86 15.61 5.91
CA GLY A 39 10.31 16.30 4.74
C GLY A 39 11.15 16.10 3.49
N PHE A 40 10.48 15.85 2.36
CA PHE A 40 11.07 15.86 1.02
C PHE A 40 10.40 16.99 0.24
N TYR A 41 11.18 17.97 -0.18
CA TYR A 41 10.69 19.10 -0.94
C TYR A 41 11.62 19.34 -2.12
N SER A 42 11.01 19.72 -3.24
CA SER A 42 11.69 20.14 -4.46
C SER A 42 11.29 21.57 -4.76
N VAL A 43 12.27 22.44 -4.99
CA VAL A 43 12.04 23.76 -5.60
C VAL A 43 12.60 23.64 -7.01
N ALA A 44 11.72 23.32 -7.96
CA ALA A 44 12.10 22.98 -9.32
C ALA A 44 11.39 23.86 -10.34
N ALA A 45 12.00 24.03 -11.51
CA ALA A 45 11.38 24.71 -12.64
C ALA A 45 10.25 23.86 -13.25
N ALA A 46 9.46 24.45 -14.15
CA ALA A 46 8.47 23.70 -14.92
C ALA A 46 9.11 22.49 -15.63
N ASN A 47 8.41 21.35 -15.62
CA ASN A 47 8.86 20.05 -16.15
C ASN A 47 10.00 19.36 -15.40
N GLN A 48 10.40 19.86 -14.22
CA GLN A 48 11.30 19.14 -13.32
C GLN A 48 10.49 18.42 -12.23
N TRP A 49 10.87 17.20 -11.93
CA TRP A 49 10.19 16.32 -10.98
C TRP A 49 11.23 15.52 -10.21
N MET A 50 10.85 14.99 -9.05
CA MET A 50 11.69 14.09 -8.26
C MET A 50 10.89 12.84 -7.89
N ASN A 51 11.57 11.70 -7.90
CA ASN A 51 11.09 10.47 -7.28
C ASN A 51 11.84 10.23 -5.97
N PHE A 52 11.21 9.51 -5.05
CA PHE A 52 11.84 8.99 -3.85
C PHE A 52 11.39 7.53 -3.68
N ASP A 53 12.29 6.68 -3.23
CA ASP A 53 12.03 5.27 -2.93
C ASP A 53 12.96 4.82 -1.79
N ASP A 54 12.64 3.69 -1.15
CA ASP A 54 13.42 3.04 -0.07
C ASP A 54 13.83 4.00 1.07
N VAL A 55 12.85 4.71 1.64
CA VAL A 55 13.07 5.65 2.75
C VAL A 55 13.19 4.89 4.07
N GLN A 56 14.33 5.05 4.75
CA GLN A 56 14.61 4.41 6.04
C GLN A 56 14.94 5.46 7.12
N PHE A 57 14.38 5.25 8.32
CA PHE A 57 14.72 6.02 9.52
C PHE A 57 15.07 5.03 10.63
N TYR A 58 16.33 5.03 11.05
CA TYR A 58 16.86 4.05 12.00
C TYR A 58 17.78 4.71 13.04
N MET A 59 17.88 4.07 14.20
CA MET A 59 18.73 4.51 15.30
C MET A 59 20.19 4.12 15.00
N ASN A 60 21.13 5.06 15.13
CA ASN A 60 22.54 4.77 14.98
C ASN A 60 23.11 4.28 16.32
N ASN A 61 23.31 2.96 16.47
CA ASN A 61 23.67 2.32 17.75
C ASN A 61 25.16 2.48 18.16
N ASN A 62 25.85 3.56 17.79
CA ASN A 62 27.26 3.77 18.15
C ASN A 62 27.42 4.91 19.18
N PRO A 63 27.65 4.61 20.48
CA PRO A 63 27.98 5.62 21.47
C PRO A 63 29.50 5.92 21.47
N THR A 64 29.83 7.21 21.61
CA THR A 64 31.13 7.82 22.01
C THR A 64 32.26 7.96 20.98
N PHE A 65 32.54 9.23 20.61
CA PHE A 65 33.88 9.70 20.26
C PHE A 65 34.51 10.32 21.51
N THR A 66 35.65 9.79 21.95
CA THR A 66 36.53 10.49 22.91
C THR A 66 37.76 10.97 22.12
N PRO A 67 38.07 12.28 22.08
CA PRO A 67 39.27 12.74 21.40
C PRO A 67 40.42 12.75 22.40
N THR A 68 41.35 11.80 22.29
CA THR A 68 42.63 11.90 22.98
C THR A 68 43.73 12.03 21.94
N ARG A 69 44.20 13.26 21.70
CA ARG A 69 45.51 13.49 21.11
C ARG A 69 46.55 13.39 22.21
N THR A 70 47.64 12.68 21.97
CA THR A 70 48.99 13.13 22.33
C THR A 70 49.97 12.55 21.30
N PRO A 71 50.92 13.35 20.78
CA PRO A 71 51.70 13.01 19.59
C PRO A 71 52.98 12.26 19.96
N THR A 72 53.48 11.41 19.08
CA THR A 72 54.92 11.13 19.02
C THR A 72 55.33 10.95 17.57
N ARG A 73 56.27 11.80 17.15
CA ARG A 73 56.94 11.78 15.86
C ARG A 73 58.20 10.97 16.03
N THR A 74 58.40 9.93 15.22
CA THR A 74 59.71 9.37 14.92
C THR A 74 59.74 8.77 13.52
N SER A 75 60.64 9.34 12.71
CA SER A 75 61.35 8.87 11.51
C SER A 75 60.89 7.60 10.74
N THR A 76 60.77 7.80 9.42
CA THR A 76 60.85 6.90 8.23
C THR A 76 61.81 5.69 8.31
N PRO A 77 61.82 4.77 7.32
CA PRO A 77 60.77 4.27 6.41
C PRO A 77 60.78 2.72 6.28
N GLY A 78 59.60 2.08 6.25
CA GLY A 78 59.48 0.67 5.88
C GLY A 78 58.44 -0.07 6.71
N GLY A 79 57.24 -0.24 6.16
CA GLY A 79 56.18 -1.03 6.78
C GLY A 79 55.37 -1.76 5.70
N PRO A 80 54.91 -2.99 5.98
CA PRO A 80 54.21 -3.81 5.01
C PRO A 80 52.86 -3.17 4.65
N THR A 81 52.49 -3.29 3.37
CA THR A 81 51.17 -2.92 2.86
C THR A 81 50.10 -3.73 3.59
N VAL A 82 49.40 -3.11 4.54
CA VAL A 82 48.18 -3.67 5.11
C VAL A 82 47.03 -3.29 4.18
N THR A 83 46.68 -4.17 3.26
CA THR A 83 45.43 -4.06 2.50
C THR A 83 44.28 -4.38 3.45
N PRO A 84 43.37 -3.44 3.77
CA PRO A 84 42.22 -3.77 4.58
C PRO A 84 41.28 -4.64 3.74
N THR A 85 41.26 -5.95 4.01
CA THR A 85 40.23 -6.83 3.47
C THR A 85 38.91 -6.45 4.14
N ARG A 86 38.17 -5.56 3.50
CA ARG A 86 36.79 -5.26 3.91
C ARG A 86 35.95 -6.47 3.53
N THR A 87 35.76 -7.38 4.48
CA THR A 87 34.77 -8.46 4.35
C THR A 87 33.41 -7.80 4.19
N ARG A 88 32.91 -7.76 2.95
CA ARG A 88 31.53 -7.38 2.66
C ARG A 88 30.67 -8.47 3.29
N THR A 89 30.09 -8.20 4.45
CA THR A 89 28.93 -8.97 4.89
C THR A 89 27.92 -8.92 3.74
N PRO A 90 27.51 -10.07 3.17
CA PRO A 90 26.50 -10.05 2.13
C PRO A 90 25.28 -9.34 2.71
N THR A 91 24.85 -8.27 2.05
CA THR A 91 23.52 -7.68 2.26
C THR A 91 22.53 -8.85 2.28
N PRO A 92 21.63 -8.96 3.27
CA PRO A 92 20.59 -9.98 3.24
C PRO A 92 19.95 -9.94 1.86
N ALA A 93 19.87 -11.09 1.19
CA ALA A 93 19.13 -11.19 -0.05
C ALA A 93 17.77 -10.53 0.17
N ALA A 94 17.34 -9.68 -0.76
CA ALA A 94 16.06 -8.98 -0.68
C ALA A 94 15.01 -9.97 -0.19
N SER A 95 14.42 -9.70 0.98
CA SER A 95 13.38 -10.55 1.55
C SER A 95 12.33 -10.76 0.48
N GLY A 96 12.02 -12.02 0.14
CA GLY A 96 11.02 -12.33 -0.89
C GLY A 96 9.72 -11.55 -0.68
N LEU A 97 8.99 -11.29 -1.77
CA LEU A 97 7.78 -10.45 -1.74
C LEU A 97 6.87 -10.81 -0.56
N SER A 98 6.57 -9.84 0.30
CA SER A 98 5.72 -10.01 1.48
C SER A 98 4.27 -10.30 1.11
N ILE A 99 3.81 -9.79 -0.05
CA ILE A 99 2.50 -10.03 -0.64
C ILE A 99 2.70 -10.77 -1.96
N ARG A 100 2.22 -12.01 -2.03
CA ARG A 100 2.13 -12.83 -3.24
C ARG A 100 0.65 -13.13 -3.43
N GLY A 101 -0.02 -12.26 -4.19
CA GLY A 101 -1.47 -12.24 -4.30
C GLY A 101 -2.01 -12.80 -5.61
N ALA A 102 -3.29 -13.15 -5.61
CA ALA A 102 -4.08 -13.38 -6.82
C ALA A 102 -5.46 -12.72 -6.68
N ASP A 103 -5.97 -12.06 -7.73
CA ASP A 103 -7.39 -11.72 -7.83
C ASP A 103 -8.15 -12.91 -8.37
N VAL A 104 -9.11 -13.40 -7.59
CA VAL A 104 -9.84 -14.62 -7.92
C VAL A 104 -11.35 -14.39 -7.89
N SER A 105 -11.80 -13.13 -7.99
CA SER A 105 -13.21 -12.82 -7.74
C SER A 105 -14.17 -13.48 -8.75
N SER A 106 -13.68 -13.88 -9.93
CA SER A 106 -14.44 -14.67 -10.90
C SER A 106 -14.67 -16.12 -10.47
N LEU A 107 -13.92 -16.65 -9.50
CA LEU A 107 -14.05 -18.04 -9.04
C LEU A 107 -15.43 -18.32 -8.44
N GLN A 108 -16.06 -17.33 -7.82
CA GLN A 108 -17.43 -17.46 -7.30
C GLN A 108 -18.36 -18.05 -8.37
N ARG A 109 -18.34 -17.47 -9.57
CA ARG A 109 -19.14 -17.93 -10.70
C ARG A 109 -18.56 -19.17 -11.38
N ALA A 110 -17.23 -19.24 -11.53
CA ALA A 110 -16.60 -20.35 -12.23
C ALA A 110 -16.89 -21.70 -11.52
N LEU A 111 -16.85 -21.72 -10.18
CA LEU A 111 -17.13 -22.91 -9.40
C LEU A 111 -18.60 -23.33 -9.50
N GLU A 112 -19.54 -22.39 -9.46
CA GLU A 112 -20.97 -22.66 -9.67
C GLU A 112 -21.27 -23.23 -11.07
N LEU A 113 -20.50 -22.83 -12.08
CA LEU A 113 -20.59 -23.37 -13.44
C LEU A 113 -19.84 -24.70 -13.63
N GLY A 114 -19.28 -25.28 -12.56
CA GLY A 114 -18.59 -26.57 -12.60
C GLY A 114 -17.22 -26.54 -13.26
N GLN A 115 -16.55 -25.39 -13.31
CA GLN A 115 -15.19 -25.29 -13.86
C GLN A 115 -14.21 -26.14 -13.04
N LEU A 116 -13.39 -26.92 -13.74
CA LEU A 116 -12.36 -27.77 -13.15
C LEU A 116 -10.99 -27.08 -13.22
N TYR A 117 -10.23 -27.23 -12.15
CA TYR A 117 -8.89 -26.66 -12.02
C TYR A 117 -7.91 -27.74 -11.62
N TYR A 118 -6.67 -27.56 -12.08
CA TYR A 118 -5.62 -28.55 -11.93
C TYR A 118 -4.33 -27.88 -11.48
N THR A 119 -3.55 -28.59 -10.67
CA THR A 119 -2.16 -28.24 -10.39
C THR A 119 -1.32 -28.35 -11.68
N ALA A 120 -0.09 -27.83 -11.66
CA ALA A 120 0.84 -27.93 -12.78
C ALA A 120 1.14 -29.39 -13.21
N ASN A 121 0.99 -30.35 -12.29
CA ASN A 121 1.21 -31.77 -12.55
C ASN A 121 -0.07 -32.50 -13.02
N GLY A 122 -1.15 -31.77 -13.32
CA GLY A 122 -2.41 -32.34 -13.82
C GLY A 122 -3.31 -32.94 -12.74
N THR A 123 -3.01 -32.76 -11.46
CA THR A 123 -3.89 -33.23 -10.37
C THR A 123 -5.06 -32.25 -10.18
N PRO A 124 -6.33 -32.69 -10.22
CA PRO A 124 -7.48 -31.82 -9.99
C PRO A 124 -7.51 -31.32 -8.54
N GLY A 125 -7.99 -30.11 -8.33
CA GLY A 125 -8.11 -29.53 -7.00
C GLY A 125 -8.91 -28.23 -6.97
N HIS A 126 -9.30 -27.81 -5.77
CA HIS A 126 -9.95 -26.52 -5.61
C HIS A 126 -8.93 -25.38 -5.86
N PRO A 127 -9.28 -24.31 -6.60
CA PRO A 127 -8.33 -23.27 -6.99
C PRO A 127 -7.58 -22.62 -5.83
N LEU A 128 -8.26 -22.39 -4.70
CA LEU A 128 -7.63 -21.79 -3.53
C LEU A 128 -6.55 -22.69 -2.90
N ASP A 129 -6.71 -24.02 -2.97
CA ASP A 129 -5.70 -24.97 -2.48
C ASP A 129 -4.50 -25.04 -3.44
N ILE A 130 -4.78 -24.96 -4.74
CA ILE A 130 -3.73 -24.90 -5.78
C ILE A 130 -2.90 -23.62 -5.61
N LEU A 131 -3.55 -22.46 -5.43
CA LEU A 131 -2.86 -21.18 -5.23
C LEU A 131 -2.07 -21.17 -3.92
N GLN A 132 -2.65 -21.64 -2.83
CA GLN A 132 -1.99 -21.70 -1.53
C GLN A 132 -0.74 -22.59 -1.58
N SER A 133 -0.84 -23.79 -2.19
CA SER A 133 0.30 -24.70 -2.32
C SER A 133 1.40 -24.17 -3.26
N ALA A 134 1.03 -23.29 -4.21
CA ALA A 134 1.97 -22.53 -5.04
C ALA A 134 2.59 -21.31 -4.33
N GLY A 135 2.24 -21.05 -3.07
CA GLY A 135 2.85 -20.00 -2.25
C GLY A 135 2.12 -18.65 -2.26
N VAL A 136 0.91 -18.57 -2.84
CA VAL A 136 0.03 -17.41 -2.72
C VAL A 136 -0.36 -17.23 -1.26
N ASN A 137 -0.23 -16.01 -0.75
CA ASN A 137 -0.53 -15.67 0.64
C ASN A 137 -1.60 -14.57 0.79
N TYR A 138 -2.08 -14.01 -0.32
CA TYR A 138 -3.14 -13.01 -0.37
C TYR A 138 -4.14 -13.35 -1.47
N ILE A 139 -5.42 -13.18 -1.18
CA ILE A 139 -6.47 -13.22 -2.19
C ILE A 139 -7.15 -11.85 -2.25
N ARG A 140 -7.25 -11.31 -3.46
CA ARG A 140 -7.98 -10.09 -3.76
C ARG A 140 -9.37 -10.43 -4.27
N LEU A 141 -10.38 -9.79 -3.68
CA LEU A 141 -11.77 -9.92 -4.09
C LEU A 141 -12.37 -8.53 -4.35
N ARG A 142 -12.85 -8.31 -5.57
CA ARG A 142 -13.60 -7.10 -5.92
C ARG A 142 -15.02 -7.13 -5.37
N VAL A 143 -15.52 -5.95 -5.03
CA VAL A 143 -16.88 -5.71 -4.55
C VAL A 143 -17.54 -4.62 -5.38
N TRP A 144 -18.70 -4.96 -5.93
CA TRP A 144 -19.62 -4.10 -6.65
C TRP A 144 -20.86 -3.82 -5.77
N VAL A 145 -21.52 -2.70 -6.01
CA VAL A 145 -22.66 -2.25 -5.19
C VAL A 145 -23.91 -3.08 -5.50
N ASN A 146 -24.48 -2.94 -6.71
CA ASN A 146 -25.67 -3.65 -7.17
C ASN A 146 -25.49 -4.23 -8.60
N PRO A 147 -24.60 -5.22 -8.78
CA PRO A 147 -24.32 -5.75 -10.11
C PRO A 147 -25.44 -6.60 -10.67
N VAL A 148 -25.81 -6.37 -11.94
CA VAL A 148 -26.85 -7.11 -12.66
C VAL A 148 -26.55 -8.62 -12.74
N SER A 149 -25.28 -9.00 -12.76
CA SER A 149 -24.87 -10.41 -12.83
C SER A 149 -25.16 -11.20 -11.56
N GLY A 150 -25.42 -10.53 -10.42
CA GLY A 150 -25.56 -11.18 -9.12
C GLY A 150 -24.25 -11.62 -8.47
N TYR A 151 -23.08 -11.38 -9.09
CA TYR A 151 -21.75 -11.74 -8.57
C TYR A 151 -20.91 -10.53 -8.19
N ASN A 152 -19.91 -10.74 -7.34
CA ASN A 152 -19.09 -9.68 -6.74
C ASN A 152 -19.89 -8.67 -5.89
N ASN A 153 -21.15 -8.94 -5.58
CA ASN A 153 -21.87 -8.17 -4.56
C ASN A 153 -21.42 -8.59 -3.14
N MET A 154 -21.85 -7.83 -2.13
CA MET A 154 -21.55 -8.13 -0.73
C MET A 154 -21.87 -9.59 -0.35
N ALA A 155 -23.05 -10.09 -0.73
CA ALA A 155 -23.49 -11.44 -0.35
C ALA A 155 -22.53 -12.52 -0.89
N LYS A 156 -22.18 -12.46 -2.18
CA LYS A 156 -21.26 -13.43 -2.79
C LYS A 156 -19.83 -13.32 -2.27
N VAL A 157 -19.38 -12.11 -1.94
CA VAL A 157 -18.05 -11.90 -1.36
C VAL A 157 -17.99 -12.44 0.07
N VAL A 158 -19.03 -12.20 0.88
CA VAL A 158 -19.15 -12.73 2.26
C VAL A 158 -19.29 -14.25 2.27
N GLU A 159 -19.96 -14.85 1.29
CA GLU A 159 -20.07 -16.30 1.12
C GLU A 159 -18.69 -16.93 0.79
N PHE A 160 -17.91 -16.30 -0.09
CA PHE A 160 -16.66 -16.85 -0.58
C PHE A 160 -15.46 -16.61 0.36
N ALA A 161 -15.38 -15.44 1.00
CA ALA A 161 -14.22 -15.00 1.77
C ALA A 161 -13.79 -15.94 2.92
N PRO A 162 -14.68 -16.59 3.69
CA PRO A 162 -14.28 -17.53 4.73
C PRO A 162 -13.40 -18.69 4.21
N GLN A 163 -13.60 -19.10 2.95
CA GLN A 163 -12.81 -20.15 2.31
C GLN A 163 -11.35 -19.75 2.08
N VAL A 164 -11.08 -18.45 1.93
CA VAL A 164 -9.72 -17.90 1.83
C VAL A 164 -9.04 -17.99 3.20
N LYS A 165 -9.74 -17.55 4.25
CA LYS A 165 -9.19 -17.47 5.61
C LYS A 165 -8.97 -18.85 6.21
N SER A 166 -9.84 -19.82 5.95
CA SER A 166 -9.67 -21.20 6.41
C SER A 166 -8.40 -21.88 5.85
N ARG A 167 -7.86 -21.37 4.73
CA ARG A 167 -6.61 -21.83 4.11
C ARG A 167 -5.38 -21.04 4.56
N GLY A 168 -5.53 -20.14 5.53
CA GLY A 168 -4.45 -19.33 6.09
C GLY A 168 -3.98 -18.20 5.17
N MET A 169 -4.65 -17.95 4.04
CA MET A 169 -4.37 -16.80 3.19
C MET A 169 -5.00 -15.53 3.75
N LYS A 170 -4.37 -14.38 3.47
CA LYS A 170 -4.88 -13.06 3.80
C LYS A 170 -5.87 -12.56 2.75
N LEU A 171 -6.73 -11.62 3.14
CA LEU A 171 -7.80 -11.09 2.30
C LEU A 171 -7.61 -9.61 2.00
N LEU A 172 -7.61 -9.26 0.72
CA LEU A 172 -7.68 -7.89 0.21
C LEU A 172 -9.07 -7.67 -0.39
N ILE A 173 -9.82 -6.72 0.13
CA ILE A 173 -11.12 -6.32 -0.44
C ILE A 173 -10.94 -5.09 -1.31
N ASP A 174 -11.39 -5.19 -2.55
CA ASP A 174 -11.31 -4.14 -3.56
C ASP A 174 -12.68 -3.52 -3.84
N PHE A 175 -12.92 -2.32 -3.33
CA PHE A 175 -14.16 -1.61 -3.61
C PHE A 175 -14.07 -0.84 -4.92
N HIS A 176 -14.93 -1.20 -5.87
CA HIS A 176 -15.08 -0.42 -7.10
C HIS A 176 -15.98 0.80 -6.92
N TYR A 177 -16.86 0.80 -5.91
CA TYR A 177 -17.92 1.81 -5.74
C TYR A 177 -18.74 2.06 -7.01
N SER A 178 -19.03 0.98 -7.73
CA SER A 178 -19.86 0.97 -8.93
C SER A 178 -20.66 -0.34 -9.00
N ASP A 179 -21.67 -0.40 -9.86
CA ASP A 179 -22.41 -1.63 -10.14
C ASP A 179 -21.67 -2.56 -11.10
N THR A 180 -20.55 -2.10 -11.66
CA THR A 180 -19.76 -2.83 -12.65
C THR A 180 -18.28 -2.46 -12.52
N TRP A 181 -17.47 -2.83 -13.51
CA TRP A 181 -16.08 -2.44 -13.62
C TRP A 181 -15.90 -0.92 -13.47
N ALA A 182 -14.96 -0.56 -12.59
CA ALA A 182 -14.50 0.80 -12.39
C ALA A 182 -13.03 0.83 -12.78
N ASP A 183 -12.68 1.71 -13.70
CA ASP A 183 -11.36 1.82 -14.33
C ASP A 183 -11.14 3.30 -14.75
N PRO A 184 -9.94 3.69 -15.25
CA PRO A 184 -9.67 5.09 -15.59
C PRO A 184 -10.59 5.66 -16.69
N GLY A 185 -11.20 4.80 -17.52
CA GLY A 185 -12.18 5.21 -18.52
C GLY A 185 -13.61 5.29 -17.97
N LYS A 186 -13.90 4.65 -16.83
CA LYS A 186 -15.25 4.44 -16.30
C LYS A 186 -15.26 4.43 -14.78
N GLN A 187 -15.74 5.50 -14.14
CA GLN A 187 -15.93 5.56 -12.69
C GLN A 187 -17.39 5.88 -12.33
N PHE A 188 -18.35 5.25 -13.02
CA PHE A 188 -19.76 5.58 -12.89
C PHE A 188 -20.31 5.27 -11.50
N LYS A 189 -21.12 6.19 -10.97
CA LYS A 189 -21.94 5.93 -9.78
C LYS A 189 -22.82 4.70 -10.01
N PRO A 190 -23.01 3.86 -8.98
CA PRO A 190 -24.04 2.82 -9.04
C PRO A 190 -25.42 3.47 -9.19
N ALA A 191 -26.38 2.75 -9.76
CA ALA A 191 -27.71 3.26 -10.07
C ALA A 191 -28.42 3.83 -8.83
N ALA A 192 -28.22 3.20 -7.67
CA ALA A 192 -28.78 3.66 -6.40
C ALA A 192 -28.26 5.05 -5.96
N TRP A 193 -27.11 5.49 -6.47
CA TRP A 193 -26.47 6.77 -6.11
C TRP A 193 -26.44 7.75 -7.29
N ALA A 194 -27.14 7.46 -8.40
CA ALA A 194 -27.05 8.21 -9.64
C ALA A 194 -27.32 9.73 -9.45
N ASN A 195 -28.26 10.07 -8.57
CA ASN A 195 -28.67 11.45 -8.28
C ASN A 195 -28.10 12.00 -6.96
N HIS A 196 -27.17 11.28 -6.32
CA HIS A 196 -26.58 11.73 -5.07
C HIS A 196 -25.53 12.80 -5.31
N ASN A 197 -25.57 13.85 -4.49
CA ASN A 197 -24.55 14.89 -4.44
C ASN A 197 -23.34 14.44 -3.60
N LEU A 198 -22.27 15.24 -3.57
CA LEU A 198 -21.03 14.90 -2.87
C LEU A 198 -21.23 14.55 -1.39
N THR A 199 -22.10 15.26 -0.67
CA THR A 199 -22.38 14.97 0.76
C THR A 199 -23.04 13.60 0.93
N GLN A 200 -23.98 13.26 0.06
CA GLN A 200 -24.63 11.95 0.06
C GLN A 200 -23.62 10.85 -0.32
N LEU A 201 -22.81 11.06 -1.36
CA LEU A 201 -21.79 10.10 -1.81
C LEU A 201 -20.74 9.81 -0.74
N ARG A 202 -20.35 10.81 0.05
CA ARG A 202 -19.50 10.62 1.23
C ARG A 202 -20.13 9.64 2.23
N ALA A 203 -21.40 9.83 2.55
CA ALA A 203 -22.13 8.91 3.42
C ALA A 203 -22.28 7.52 2.80
N ASP A 204 -22.54 7.43 1.49
CA ASP A 204 -22.66 6.16 0.77
C ASP A 204 -21.36 5.36 0.79
N VAL A 205 -20.22 6.00 0.52
CA VAL A 205 -18.90 5.38 0.59
C VAL A 205 -18.63 4.86 2.00
N TYR A 206 -18.89 5.67 3.04
CA TYR A 206 -18.72 5.23 4.42
C TYR A 206 -19.59 4.00 4.71
N ASN A 207 -20.90 4.11 4.47
CA ASN A 207 -21.88 3.10 4.84
C ASN A 207 -21.67 1.79 4.09
N HIS A 208 -21.41 1.84 2.78
CA HIS A 208 -21.15 0.65 1.99
C HIS A 208 -19.88 -0.07 2.46
N THR A 209 -18.79 0.68 2.67
CA THR A 209 -17.50 0.13 3.12
C THR A 209 -17.64 -0.51 4.51
N PHE A 210 -18.26 0.20 5.45
CA PHE A 210 -18.47 -0.28 6.82
C PHE A 210 -19.37 -1.52 6.86
N SER A 211 -20.44 -1.55 6.06
CA SER A 211 -21.39 -2.68 6.02
C SER A 211 -20.73 -3.94 5.47
N VAL A 212 -20.00 -3.84 4.36
CA VAL A 212 -19.28 -4.97 3.77
C VAL A 212 -18.19 -5.48 4.72
N CYS A 213 -17.42 -4.57 5.33
CA CYS A 213 -16.38 -4.95 6.28
C CYS A 213 -16.94 -5.67 7.52
N ASN A 214 -18.04 -5.16 8.11
CA ASN A 214 -18.67 -5.80 9.25
C ASN A 214 -19.32 -7.14 8.89
N ALA A 215 -19.93 -7.27 7.72
CA ALA A 215 -20.48 -8.54 7.27
C ALA A 215 -19.38 -9.60 7.11
N LEU A 216 -18.23 -9.21 6.55
CA LEU A 216 -17.05 -10.07 6.46
C LEU A 216 -16.51 -10.45 7.84
N LYS A 217 -16.38 -9.48 8.75
CA LYS A 217 -15.95 -9.72 10.13
C LYS A 217 -16.89 -10.68 10.87
N ALA A 218 -18.20 -10.51 10.73
CA ALA A 218 -19.21 -11.40 11.31
C ALA A 218 -19.15 -12.82 10.74
N ALA A 219 -18.76 -12.97 9.47
CA ALA A 219 -18.54 -14.27 8.83
C ALA A 219 -17.17 -14.90 9.16
N GLY A 220 -16.39 -14.32 10.08
CA GLY A 220 -15.05 -14.80 10.43
C GLY A 220 -13.99 -14.51 9.35
N ALA A 221 -14.29 -13.59 8.43
CA ALA A 221 -13.47 -13.25 7.29
C ALA A 221 -13.02 -11.78 7.28
N THR A 222 -12.65 -11.24 8.43
CA THR A 222 -12.12 -9.86 8.56
C THR A 222 -11.03 -9.60 7.51
N PRO A 223 -11.14 -8.54 6.69
CA PRO A 223 -10.12 -8.18 5.71
C PRO A 223 -8.78 -7.92 6.37
N ASP A 224 -7.68 -8.26 5.70
CA ASP A 224 -6.33 -7.87 6.12
C ASP A 224 -5.92 -6.53 5.46
N MET A 225 -6.50 -6.25 4.29
CA MET A 225 -6.33 -4.99 3.57
C MET A 225 -7.62 -4.60 2.85
N VAL A 226 -7.89 -3.31 2.74
CA VAL A 226 -8.99 -2.76 1.95
C VAL A 226 -8.45 -1.71 0.98
N GLN A 227 -8.82 -1.85 -0.28
CA GLN A 227 -8.56 -0.88 -1.33
C GLN A 227 -9.80 0.00 -1.52
N VAL A 228 -9.63 1.31 -1.30
CA VAL A 228 -10.72 2.30 -1.36
C VAL A 228 -10.75 2.88 -2.78
N GLY A 229 -11.57 2.29 -3.64
CA GLY A 229 -11.65 2.63 -5.06
C GLY A 229 -10.71 1.77 -5.90
N ASN A 230 -11.06 1.54 -7.17
CA ASN A 230 -10.23 0.82 -8.13
C ASN A 230 -9.73 1.76 -9.24
N GLU A 231 -8.41 1.79 -9.45
CA GLU A 231 -7.74 2.58 -10.51
C GLU A 231 -8.25 4.03 -10.58
N ILE A 232 -8.17 4.72 -9.44
CA ILE A 232 -8.83 6.01 -9.23
C ILE A 232 -7.99 7.22 -9.67
N THR A 233 -7.04 7.04 -10.59
CA THR A 233 -6.21 8.13 -11.12
C THR A 233 -7.03 9.32 -11.64
N PRO A 234 -8.17 9.14 -12.34
CA PRO A 234 -9.03 10.24 -12.72
C PRO A 234 -10.16 10.54 -11.71
N GLY A 235 -10.09 9.96 -10.51
CA GLY A 235 -11.09 10.06 -9.46
C GLY A 235 -11.98 8.82 -9.35
N MET A 236 -13.10 8.96 -8.65
CA MET A 236 -14.12 7.91 -8.47
C MET A 236 -15.51 8.54 -8.38
N LEU A 237 -16.59 7.77 -8.57
CA LEU A 237 -17.97 8.25 -8.42
C LEU A 237 -18.24 9.53 -9.23
N TRP A 238 -18.06 9.43 -10.54
CA TRP A 238 -18.24 10.55 -11.45
C TRP A 238 -19.70 11.02 -11.53
N GLU A 239 -19.96 12.32 -11.60
CA GLU A 239 -18.98 13.40 -11.84
C GLU A 239 -18.45 14.06 -10.55
N GLU A 240 -19.11 13.88 -9.41
CA GLU A 240 -18.80 14.59 -8.16
C GLU A 240 -17.39 14.32 -7.65
N GLY A 241 -16.89 13.09 -7.80
CA GLY A 241 -15.53 12.72 -7.40
C GLY A 241 -14.53 12.66 -8.55
N ARG A 242 -14.85 13.18 -9.75
CA ARG A 242 -13.88 13.29 -10.85
C ARG A 242 -12.80 14.31 -10.51
N ILE A 243 -11.55 13.99 -10.83
CA ILE A 243 -10.45 14.97 -10.77
C ILE A 243 -10.49 15.81 -12.05
N VAL A 244 -10.69 17.13 -11.89
CA VAL A 244 -10.68 18.10 -12.99
C VAL A 244 -9.67 19.19 -12.65
N ASN A 245 -8.80 19.56 -13.60
CA ASN A 245 -7.77 20.59 -13.41
C ASN A 245 -6.89 20.37 -12.16
N ASN A 246 -6.49 19.12 -11.88
CA ASN A 246 -5.74 18.73 -10.69
C ASN A 246 -6.42 19.09 -9.35
N ASN A 247 -7.75 19.26 -9.34
CA ASN A 247 -8.50 19.46 -8.10
C ASN A 247 -8.85 18.10 -7.49
N PHE A 248 -8.12 17.74 -6.43
CA PHE A 248 -8.32 16.48 -5.70
C PHE A 248 -9.33 16.60 -4.54
N THR A 249 -9.92 17.77 -4.30
CA THR A 249 -10.69 18.03 -3.06
C THR A 249 -11.84 17.03 -2.86
N ASN A 250 -12.65 16.82 -3.89
CA ASN A 250 -13.83 15.96 -3.78
C ASN A 250 -13.43 14.49 -3.65
N VAL A 251 -12.54 13.99 -4.51
CA VAL A 251 -12.06 12.60 -4.43
C VAL A 251 -11.39 12.31 -3.08
N SER A 252 -10.61 13.25 -2.54
CA SER A 252 -9.97 13.11 -1.22
C SER A 252 -11.00 12.97 -0.11
N SER A 253 -12.12 13.69 -0.19
CA SER A 253 -13.21 13.60 0.78
C SER A 253 -13.92 12.25 0.74
N LEU A 254 -14.08 11.64 -0.45
CA LEU A 254 -14.64 10.30 -0.61
C LEU A 254 -13.68 9.23 -0.08
N ILE A 255 -12.41 9.30 -0.46
CA ILE A 255 -11.34 8.42 0.04
C ILE A 255 -11.29 8.46 1.57
N LYS A 256 -11.42 9.66 2.15
CA LYS A 256 -11.39 9.84 3.61
C LYS A 256 -12.53 9.09 4.29
N GLU A 257 -13.74 9.08 3.71
CA GLU A 257 -14.86 8.32 4.26
C GLU A 257 -14.65 6.81 4.14
N GLY A 258 -14.09 6.33 3.02
CA GLY A 258 -13.72 4.92 2.89
C GLY A 258 -12.68 4.50 3.93
N TYR A 259 -11.63 5.31 4.13
CA TYR A 259 -10.65 5.10 5.19
C TYR A 259 -11.29 5.06 6.58
N ASN A 260 -12.13 6.05 6.90
CA ASN A 260 -12.79 6.13 8.21
C ASN A 260 -13.67 4.90 8.47
N ALA A 261 -14.42 4.45 7.48
CA ALA A 261 -15.25 3.25 7.57
C ALA A 261 -14.43 1.98 7.82
N VAL A 262 -13.30 1.82 7.12
CA VAL A 262 -12.38 0.70 7.37
C VAL A 262 -11.86 0.74 8.81
N LYS A 263 -11.41 1.91 9.28
CA LYS A 263 -10.88 2.05 10.64
C LYS A 263 -11.94 1.89 11.73
N ALA A 264 -13.18 2.28 11.46
CA ALA A 264 -14.31 2.06 12.35
C ALA A 264 -14.68 0.57 12.46
N CYS A 265 -14.59 -0.18 11.35
CA CYS A 265 -14.79 -1.64 11.35
C CYS A 265 -13.68 -2.37 12.12
N ASP A 266 -12.42 -2.05 11.81
CA ASP A 266 -11.27 -2.54 12.53
C ASP A 266 -10.01 -1.70 12.24
N SER A 267 -9.47 -1.08 13.29
CA SER A 267 -8.32 -0.17 13.16
C SER A 267 -7.05 -0.81 12.62
N SER A 268 -6.90 -2.14 12.74
CA SER A 268 -5.72 -2.88 12.29
C SER A 268 -5.65 -3.10 10.78
N ILE A 269 -6.78 -2.97 10.06
CA ILE A 269 -6.86 -3.23 8.62
C ILE A 269 -6.01 -2.22 7.84
N LEU A 270 -5.16 -2.71 6.93
CA LEU A 270 -4.39 -1.85 6.04
C LEU A 270 -5.31 -1.20 5.00
N VAL A 271 -5.08 0.07 4.69
CA VAL A 271 -5.84 0.79 3.64
C VAL A 271 -4.90 1.06 2.47
N MET A 272 -5.34 0.69 1.27
CA MET A 272 -4.62 0.87 0.01
C MET A 272 -5.35 1.91 -0.85
N LEU A 273 -4.56 2.78 -1.49
CA LEU A 273 -4.99 3.53 -2.66
C LEU A 273 -4.39 2.88 -3.90
N HIS A 274 -5.21 2.72 -4.94
CA HIS A 274 -4.82 2.03 -6.17
C HIS A 274 -4.99 2.97 -7.37
N THR A 275 -3.88 3.22 -8.05
CA THR A 275 -3.80 3.99 -9.29
C THR A 275 -3.37 3.06 -10.43
N ASP A 276 -3.82 3.34 -11.65
CA ASP A 276 -3.25 2.75 -12.86
C ASP A 276 -1.83 3.29 -13.15
N ARG A 277 -1.22 2.80 -14.23
CA ARG A 277 0.18 3.07 -14.62
C ARG A 277 0.30 3.93 -15.85
#